data_AF-A0A846JCM1-F1
#
_entry.id   AF-A0A846JCM1-F1
#
_cell.length_a   1.000
_cell.length_b   1.000
_cell.length_c   1.000
_cell.angle_alpha   90.00
_cell.angle_beta   90.00
_cell.angle_gamma   90.00
#
_symmetry.space_group_name_H-M   'P 1'
#
loop_
_entity.id
_entity.type
_entity.pdbx_description
1 polymer ?
#
loop_
_entity_poly.entity_id
_entity_poly.type
_entity_poly.pdbx_seq_one_letter_code
_entity_poly.pdbx_strand_id
1 'polypeptide(L)'
;MNNIAVLSGKGGTGKTTVSTNLALALKSNYIDCDVEEPNGFLFLKPKVETEKKVMVEYPIIDDNKCVNCGACVNVCQFNAFAKIKDGIMLFQKLCHGCGACKIACKYNAITYDKREIGKIESGYSHDISCNRGILNISEPMAVPVIKELLKNLSSKSNLIDCPPGTSCNVVNALKYSNGAILVTEPSEFGLHDLKMAVELVKMYNMPFGIVINKDDEEDNIIKKYCKEEEINFIGTIPYAKKTAVLYSKGEILYDDSYHKAVFDNLSKKAKEVLNWI
;
A
#
# COMPACT_ATOMS: atom_id res chain seq x y z
N MET A 1 -15.79 12.36 -1.14
CA MET A 1 -14.97 11.39 -0.38
C MET A 1 -13.74 11.13 -1.22
N ASN A 2 -12.57 11.54 -0.75
CA ASN A 2 -11.34 11.54 -1.54
C ASN A 2 -10.40 10.50 -0.95
N ASN A 3 -10.12 9.46 -1.73
CA ASN A 3 -9.19 8.40 -1.39
C ASN A 3 -7.99 8.60 -2.30
N ILE A 4 -6.96 9.25 -1.79
CA ILE A 4 -5.81 9.65 -2.59
C ILE A 4 -4.66 8.71 -2.31
N ALA A 5 -4.25 7.96 -3.32
CA ALA A 5 -3.10 7.09 -3.25
C ALA A 5 -1.81 7.92 -3.27
N VAL A 6 -0.86 7.60 -2.39
CA VAL A 6 0.51 8.10 -2.47
C VAL A 6 1.38 6.96 -2.96
N LEU A 7 2.01 7.19 -4.10
CA LEU A 7 2.73 6.18 -4.87
C LEU A 7 4.20 6.58 -5.05
N SER A 8 5.06 5.59 -5.25
CA SER A 8 6.42 5.80 -5.74
C SER A 8 6.83 4.62 -6.62
N GLY A 9 7.61 4.87 -7.67
CA GLY A 9 8.03 3.79 -8.58
C GLY A 9 9.02 2.79 -7.95
N LYS A 10 9.60 3.11 -6.80
CA LYS A 10 10.42 2.21 -5.97
C LYS A 10 10.41 2.62 -4.50
N GLY A 11 11.07 1.84 -3.65
CA GLY A 11 11.37 2.21 -2.27
C GLY A 11 12.45 3.30 -2.17
N GLY A 12 12.43 4.08 -1.08
CA GLY A 12 13.50 5.02 -0.74
C GLY A 12 13.37 6.46 -1.29
N THR A 13 12.32 6.78 -2.05
CA THR A 13 12.06 8.17 -2.50
C THR A 13 11.49 9.09 -1.41
N GLY A 14 11.18 8.53 -0.23
CA GLY A 14 10.59 9.27 0.90
C GLY A 14 9.06 9.34 0.88
N LYS A 15 8.40 8.46 0.12
CA LYS A 15 6.94 8.32 0.04
C LYS A 15 6.24 8.38 1.41
N THR A 16 6.62 7.54 2.37
CA THR A 16 6.03 7.50 3.72
C THR A 16 6.26 8.80 4.50
N THR A 17 7.42 9.44 4.32
CA THR A 17 7.69 10.77 4.90
C THR A 17 6.73 11.81 4.31
N VAL A 18 6.55 11.81 2.99
CA VAL A 18 5.61 12.74 2.34
C VAL A 18 4.18 12.46 2.77
N SER A 19 3.73 11.20 2.76
CA SER A 19 2.35 10.83 3.06
C SER A 19 1.96 11.13 4.51
N THR A 20 2.80 10.78 5.49
CA THR A 20 2.52 11.06 6.91
C THR A 20 2.38 12.55 7.20
N ASN A 21 3.28 13.38 6.66
CA ASN A 21 3.24 14.84 6.86
C ASN A 21 2.12 15.52 6.07
N LEU A 22 1.87 15.08 4.84
CA LEU A 22 0.78 15.61 4.02
C LEU A 22 -0.59 15.23 4.58
N ALA A 23 -0.75 14.07 5.23
CA ALA A 23 -1.97 13.68 5.92
C ALA A 23 -2.34 14.68 7.03
N LEU A 24 -1.35 15.13 7.81
CA LEU A 24 -1.54 16.15 8.85
C LEU A 24 -1.91 17.51 8.24
N ALA A 25 -1.18 17.96 7.22
CA ALA A 25 -1.45 19.23 6.54
C ALA A 25 -2.86 19.28 5.91
N LEU A 26 -3.30 18.17 5.32
CA LEU A 26 -4.63 18.02 4.74
C LEU A 26 -5.73 17.72 5.75
N LYS A 27 -5.38 17.39 7.01
CA LYS A 27 -6.28 16.81 8.01
C LYS A 27 -7.05 15.60 7.48
N SER A 28 -6.38 14.78 6.69
CA SER A 28 -6.90 13.54 6.13
C SER A 28 -6.47 12.36 6.97
N ASN A 29 -7.29 11.30 7.00
CA ASN A 29 -6.87 10.06 7.66
C ASN A 29 -5.66 9.47 6.94
N TYR A 30 -4.79 8.84 7.69
CA TYR A 30 -3.63 8.13 7.17
C TYR A 30 -3.91 6.63 7.12
N ILE A 31 -3.73 6.02 5.96
CA ILE A 31 -3.92 4.58 5.75
C ILE A 31 -2.61 3.99 5.23
N ASP A 32 -1.94 3.16 6.04
CA ASP A 32 -0.69 2.49 5.67
C ASP A 32 -0.98 1.15 4.99
N CYS A 33 -0.90 1.15 3.65
CA CYS A 33 -1.11 -0.03 2.82
C CYS A 33 0.18 -0.78 2.51
N ASP A 34 1.33 -0.29 2.96
CA ASP A 34 2.59 -1.03 2.88
C ASP A 34 2.65 -2.06 4.01
N VAL A 35 1.85 -3.11 3.90
CA VAL A 35 1.62 -4.07 4.99
C VAL A 35 2.84 -4.91 5.35
N GLU A 36 3.84 -4.94 4.47
CA GLU A 36 5.13 -5.61 4.69
C GLU A 36 6.08 -4.69 5.47
N GLU A 37 6.05 -3.38 5.19
CA GLU A 37 6.86 -2.35 5.86
C GLU A 37 6.02 -1.14 6.35
N PRO A 38 5.07 -1.33 7.30
CA PRO A 38 4.06 -0.31 7.65
C PRO A 38 4.64 0.77 8.59
N ASN A 39 5.55 1.56 8.03
CA ASN A 39 6.44 2.49 8.74
C ASN A 39 5.76 3.79 9.16
N GLY A 40 4.58 4.13 8.65
CA GLY A 40 3.91 5.40 8.97
C GLY A 40 3.67 5.62 10.46
N PHE A 41 3.43 4.53 11.20
CA PHE A 41 3.21 4.57 12.65
C PHE A 41 4.48 4.90 13.44
N LEU A 42 5.67 4.75 12.86
CA LEU A 42 6.93 5.21 13.47
C LEU A 42 7.01 6.74 13.53
N PHE A 43 6.39 7.42 12.57
CA PHE A 43 6.34 8.89 12.49
C PHE A 43 5.14 9.44 13.25
N LEU A 44 3.94 9.00 12.88
CA LEU A 44 2.69 9.52 13.45
C LEU A 44 2.48 9.10 14.90
N LYS A 45 3.10 8.00 15.35
CA LYS A 45 3.01 7.48 16.73
C LYS A 45 1.57 7.48 17.28
N PRO A 46 0.58 6.96 16.54
CA PRO A 46 -0.81 6.99 17.00
C PRO A 46 -0.98 6.13 18.24
N LYS A 47 -1.90 6.55 19.12
CA LYS A 47 -2.41 5.67 20.17
C LYS A 47 -3.32 4.64 19.51
N VAL A 48 -2.87 3.40 19.44
CA VAL A 48 -3.66 2.28 18.91
C VAL A 48 -4.79 1.96 19.87
N GLU A 49 -6.03 1.93 19.37
CA GLU A 49 -7.23 1.66 20.17
C GLU A 49 -7.84 0.31 19.85
N THR A 50 -7.74 -0.12 18.59
CA THR A 50 -8.32 -1.39 18.14
C THR A 50 -7.36 -2.17 17.29
N GLU A 51 -7.42 -3.49 17.44
CA GLU A 51 -6.70 -4.46 16.61
C GLU A 51 -7.72 -5.47 16.07
N LYS A 52 -7.61 -5.80 14.78
CA LYS A 52 -8.43 -6.80 14.12
C LYS A 52 -7.55 -7.76 13.34
N LYS A 53 -7.67 -9.06 13.62
CA LYS A 53 -7.00 -10.12 12.86
C LYS A 53 -7.57 -10.24 11.45
N VAL A 54 -6.70 -10.41 10.47
CA VAL A 54 -7.05 -10.70 9.08
C VAL A 54 -6.90 -12.20 8.86
N MET A 55 -8.00 -12.84 8.47
CA MET A 55 -8.08 -14.28 8.29
C MET A 55 -8.29 -14.61 6.82
N VAL A 56 -7.66 -15.67 6.33
CA VAL A 56 -7.95 -16.26 5.00
C VAL A 56 -8.41 -17.70 5.15
N GLU A 57 -9.25 -18.13 4.21
CA GLU A 57 -9.72 -19.50 4.14
C GLU A 57 -8.66 -20.39 3.48
N TYR A 58 -8.49 -21.60 4.02
CA TYR A 58 -7.63 -22.63 3.45
C TYR A 58 -8.29 -24.01 3.57
N PRO A 59 -7.97 -24.96 2.67
CA PRO A 59 -8.59 -26.27 2.67
C PRO A 59 -8.05 -27.16 3.80
N ILE A 60 -8.90 -28.03 4.34
CA ILE A 60 -8.52 -29.14 5.22
C ILE A 60 -8.93 -30.44 4.56
N ILE A 61 -8.03 -31.42 4.59
CA ILE A 61 -8.25 -32.76 4.04
C ILE A 61 -8.72 -33.68 5.17
N ASP A 62 -9.85 -34.35 4.96
CA ASP A 62 -10.35 -35.42 5.84
C ASP A 62 -9.74 -36.75 5.40
N ASP A 63 -8.76 -37.24 6.16
CA ASP A 63 -8.01 -38.47 5.86
C ASP A 63 -8.90 -39.72 5.83
N ASN A 64 -10.06 -39.71 6.52
CA ASN A 64 -10.99 -40.84 6.50
C ASN A 64 -11.78 -40.93 5.18
N LYS A 65 -11.88 -39.82 4.44
CA LYS A 65 -12.61 -39.75 3.16
C LYS A 65 -11.67 -39.65 1.95
N CYS A 66 -10.45 -39.16 2.15
CA CYS A 66 -9.50 -38.96 1.08
C CYS A 66 -8.95 -40.30 0.58
N VAL A 67 -9.22 -40.62 -0.70
CA VAL A 67 -8.66 -41.81 -1.35
C VAL A 67 -7.36 -41.52 -2.12
N ASN A 68 -6.72 -40.38 -1.87
CA ASN A 68 -5.44 -39.98 -2.49
C ASN A 68 -5.42 -39.99 -4.04
N CYS A 69 -6.57 -39.72 -4.67
CA CYS A 69 -6.72 -39.73 -6.13
C CYS A 69 -5.92 -38.62 -6.83
N GLY A 70 -5.62 -37.51 -6.14
CA GLY A 70 -4.83 -36.39 -6.67
C GLY A 70 -5.61 -35.35 -7.47
N ALA A 71 -6.96 -35.42 -7.51
CA ALA A 71 -7.76 -34.44 -8.25
C ALA A 71 -7.54 -32.98 -7.78
N CYS A 72 -7.35 -32.77 -6.48
CA CYS A 72 -7.01 -31.46 -5.91
C CYS A 72 -5.63 -30.94 -6.33
N VAL A 73 -4.66 -31.83 -6.56
CA VAL A 73 -3.32 -31.48 -7.06
C VAL A 73 -3.44 -30.99 -8.49
N ASN A 74 -4.12 -31.76 -9.35
CA ASN A 74 -4.24 -31.45 -10.77
C ASN A 74 -5.00 -30.14 -11.05
N VAL A 75 -5.99 -29.78 -10.23
CA VAL A 75 -6.76 -28.54 -10.41
C VAL A 75 -6.05 -27.30 -9.83
N CYS A 76 -5.06 -27.48 -8.96
CA CYS A 76 -4.45 -26.37 -8.24
C CYS A 76 -3.41 -25.64 -9.09
N GLN A 77 -3.78 -24.47 -9.63
CA GLN A 77 -2.89 -23.61 -10.42
C GLN A 77 -1.75 -22.98 -9.59
N PHE A 78 -1.85 -23.01 -8.26
CA PHE A 78 -0.86 -22.43 -7.34
C PHE A 78 0.11 -23.46 -6.77
N ASN A 79 -0.03 -24.74 -7.16
CA ASN A 79 0.77 -25.85 -6.63
C ASN A 79 0.73 -25.94 -5.08
N ALA A 80 -0.39 -25.54 -4.48
CA ALA A 80 -0.57 -25.61 -3.03
C ALA A 80 -0.75 -27.05 -2.54
N PHE A 81 -1.05 -28.01 -3.42
CA PHE A 81 -1.14 -29.42 -3.08
C PHE A 81 -0.04 -30.21 -3.78
N ALA A 82 0.50 -31.22 -3.11
CA ALA A 82 1.40 -32.21 -3.70
C ALA A 82 0.95 -33.62 -3.34
N LYS A 83 1.10 -34.55 -4.30
CA LYS A 83 0.91 -35.98 -4.04
C LYS A 83 2.23 -36.57 -3.57
N ILE A 84 2.25 -37.14 -2.37
CA ILE A 84 3.38 -37.84 -1.79
C ILE A 84 3.06 -39.33 -1.66
N LYS A 85 4.06 -40.16 -1.30
CA LYS A 85 3.91 -41.61 -1.17
C LYS A 85 2.73 -41.99 -0.26
N ASP A 86 2.56 -41.25 0.83
CA ASP A 86 1.61 -41.57 1.90
C ASP A 86 0.39 -40.63 1.94
N GLY A 87 0.10 -39.88 0.86
CA GLY A 87 -1.13 -39.09 0.79
C GLY A 87 -1.05 -37.81 -0.04
N ILE A 88 -1.94 -36.87 0.27
CA ILE A 88 -1.96 -35.53 -0.31
C ILE A 88 -1.47 -34.54 0.75
N MET A 89 -0.41 -33.80 0.43
CA MET A 89 0.14 -32.75 1.28
C MET A 89 -0.38 -31.38 0.82
N LEU A 90 -0.70 -30.49 1.77
CA LEU A 90 -1.12 -29.11 1.52
C LEU A 90 -0.08 -28.12 2.06
N PHE A 91 0.44 -27.26 1.18
CA PHE A 91 1.20 -26.07 1.50
C PHE A 91 0.24 -24.89 1.72
N GLN A 92 -0.27 -24.76 2.95
CA GLN A 92 -1.34 -23.82 3.30
C GLN A 92 -1.05 -22.37 2.88
N LYS A 93 0.23 -21.94 2.94
CA LYS A 93 0.67 -20.58 2.59
C LYS A 93 0.66 -20.28 1.09
N LEU A 94 0.70 -21.30 0.23
CA LEU A 94 0.57 -21.15 -1.22
C LEU A 94 -0.90 -21.20 -1.67
N CYS A 95 -1.83 -21.49 -0.76
CA CYS A 95 -3.24 -21.59 -1.10
C CYS A 95 -3.88 -20.21 -1.18
N HIS A 96 -4.52 -19.92 -2.32
CA HIS A 96 -5.27 -18.68 -2.54
C HIS A 96 -6.76 -18.79 -2.13
N GLY A 97 -7.17 -19.90 -1.52
CA GLY A 97 -8.55 -20.09 -1.06
C GLY A 97 -9.61 -20.17 -2.18
N CYS A 98 -9.23 -20.43 -3.43
CA CYS A 98 -10.14 -20.30 -4.60
C CYS A 98 -11.27 -21.34 -4.71
N GLY A 99 -11.36 -22.33 -3.82
CA GLY A 99 -12.45 -23.33 -3.85
C GLY A 99 -12.27 -24.50 -4.84
N ALA A 100 -11.37 -24.39 -5.82
CA ALA A 100 -11.29 -25.35 -6.94
C ALA A 100 -11.04 -26.81 -6.50
N CYS A 101 -10.21 -27.01 -5.47
CA CYS A 101 -9.92 -28.35 -4.94
C CYS A 101 -11.16 -29.03 -4.34
N LYS A 102 -12.03 -28.30 -3.64
CA LYS A 102 -13.29 -28.82 -3.10
C LYS A 102 -14.25 -29.23 -4.20
N ILE A 103 -14.37 -28.41 -5.25
CA ILE A 103 -15.21 -28.72 -6.43
C ILE A 103 -14.69 -29.98 -7.13
N ALA A 104 -13.37 -30.15 -7.24
CA ALA A 104 -12.77 -31.32 -7.88
C ALA A 104 -12.89 -32.61 -7.03
N CYS A 105 -13.11 -32.51 -5.73
CA CYS A 105 -13.12 -33.65 -4.82
C CYS A 105 -14.47 -34.40 -4.85
N LYS A 106 -14.55 -35.48 -5.65
CA LYS A 106 -15.75 -36.34 -5.71
C LYS A 106 -16.08 -37.10 -4.43
N TYR A 107 -15.15 -37.15 -3.48
CA TYR A 107 -15.29 -37.89 -2.21
C TYR A 107 -15.69 -36.98 -1.04
N ASN A 108 -15.91 -35.67 -1.29
CA ASN A 108 -16.21 -34.68 -0.26
C ASN A 108 -15.19 -34.68 0.91
N ALA A 109 -13.93 -34.96 0.60
CA ALA A 109 -12.85 -35.04 1.57
C ALA A 109 -12.20 -33.67 1.87
N ILE A 110 -12.64 -32.59 1.22
CA ILE A 110 -12.08 -31.25 1.41
C ILE A 110 -13.10 -30.33 2.06
N THR A 111 -12.76 -29.83 3.24
CA THR A 111 -13.45 -28.76 3.96
C THR A 111 -12.57 -27.51 4.03
N TYR A 112 -13.02 -26.45 4.70
CA TYR A 112 -12.27 -25.20 4.82
C TYR A 112 -12.25 -24.74 6.27
N ASP A 113 -11.12 -24.17 6.66
CA ASP A 113 -10.94 -23.47 7.92
C ASP A 113 -10.23 -22.14 7.66
N LYS A 114 -9.99 -21.36 8.70
CA LYS A 114 -9.41 -20.02 8.62
C LYS A 114 -8.07 -19.98 9.34
N ARG A 115 -7.10 -19.32 8.71
CA ARG A 115 -5.79 -19.03 9.30
C ARG A 115 -5.55 -17.53 9.31
N GLU A 116 -4.87 -17.06 10.34
CA GLU A 116 -4.47 -15.66 10.48
C GLU A 116 -3.25 -15.38 9.59
N ILE A 117 -3.32 -14.32 8.79
CA ILE A 117 -2.21 -13.89 7.91
C ILE A 117 -1.63 -12.54 8.28
N GLY A 118 -2.27 -11.83 9.21
CA GLY A 118 -1.91 -10.48 9.55
C GLY A 118 -2.98 -9.84 10.41
N LYS A 119 -2.85 -8.53 10.60
CA LYS A 119 -3.77 -7.75 11.41
C LYS A 119 -3.90 -6.33 10.87
N ILE A 120 -4.95 -5.66 11.28
CA ILE A 120 -5.19 -4.24 11.07
C ILE A 120 -5.20 -3.58 12.43
N GLU A 121 -4.44 -2.50 12.55
CA GLU A 121 -4.44 -1.66 13.74
C GLU A 121 -5.01 -0.29 13.36
N SER A 122 -5.89 0.21 14.23
CA SER A 122 -6.51 1.53 14.08
C SER A 122 -6.31 2.33 15.35
N GLY A 123 -6.05 3.62 15.18
CA GLY A 123 -5.84 4.55 16.27
C GLY A 123 -5.91 5.99 15.80
N TYR A 124 -5.46 6.87 16.67
CA TYR A 124 -5.47 8.31 16.42
C TYR A 124 -4.12 8.92 16.77
N SER A 125 -3.70 9.88 15.96
CA SER A 125 -2.60 10.77 16.25
C SER A 125 -3.02 12.19 15.88
N HIS A 126 -2.71 13.16 16.73
CA HIS A 126 -3.18 14.53 16.57
C HIS A 126 -4.72 14.53 16.37
N ASP A 127 -5.20 15.15 15.28
CA ASP A 127 -6.61 15.23 14.92
C ASP A 127 -7.01 14.26 13.78
N ILE A 128 -6.15 13.29 13.43
CA ILE A 128 -6.39 12.36 12.31
C ILE A 128 -6.51 10.90 12.77
N SER A 129 -7.31 10.11 12.05
CA SER A 129 -7.32 8.66 12.21
C SER A 129 -6.15 8.05 11.45
N CYS A 130 -5.48 7.09 12.08
CA CYS A 130 -4.37 6.34 11.50
C CYS A 130 -4.74 4.85 11.48
N ASN A 131 -4.62 4.22 10.33
CA ASN A 131 -4.88 2.80 10.14
C ASN A 131 -3.69 2.17 9.44
N ARG A 132 -3.28 0.96 9.83
CA ARG A 132 -2.26 0.19 9.11
C ARG A 132 -2.65 -1.27 8.99
N GLY A 133 -2.27 -1.89 7.89
CA GLY A 133 -2.21 -3.34 7.80
C GLY A 133 -0.81 -3.82 8.18
N ILE A 134 -0.72 -4.97 8.84
CA ILE A 134 0.53 -5.64 9.17
C ILE A 134 0.41 -7.09 8.70
N LEU A 135 1.33 -7.51 7.86
CA LEU A 135 1.44 -8.89 7.41
C LEU A 135 2.23 -9.72 8.43
N ASN A 136 1.78 -10.95 8.70
CA ASN A 136 2.53 -11.85 9.57
C ASN A 136 3.84 -12.27 8.89
N ILE A 137 4.89 -12.46 9.69
CA ILE A 137 6.20 -12.87 9.18
C ILE A 137 6.08 -14.18 8.39
N SER A 138 6.75 -14.22 7.24
CA SER A 138 6.75 -15.36 6.31
C SER A 138 5.39 -15.66 5.66
N GLU A 139 4.43 -14.73 5.66
CA GLU A 139 3.26 -14.81 4.78
C GLU A 139 3.61 -14.28 3.39
N PRO A 140 3.30 -15.01 2.31
CA PRO A 140 3.66 -14.59 0.95
C PRO A 140 2.61 -13.68 0.29
N MET A 141 1.43 -13.49 0.90
CA MET A 141 0.29 -12.82 0.28
C MET A 141 -0.16 -11.59 1.07
N ALA A 142 0.28 -10.40 0.65
CA ALA A 142 -0.13 -9.12 1.22
C ALA A 142 -1.57 -8.69 0.86
N VAL A 143 -2.02 -9.05 -0.36
CA VAL A 143 -3.28 -8.56 -0.95
C VAL A 143 -4.51 -8.72 -0.04
N PRO A 144 -4.74 -9.83 0.69
CA PRO A 144 -5.93 -9.95 1.53
C PRO A 144 -5.91 -8.97 2.72
N VAL A 145 -4.74 -8.65 3.28
CA VAL A 145 -4.59 -7.61 4.33
C VAL A 145 -4.91 -6.23 3.76
N ILE A 146 -4.35 -5.89 2.59
CA ILE A 146 -4.60 -4.61 1.90
C ILE A 146 -6.10 -4.45 1.60
N LYS A 147 -6.76 -5.49 1.06
CA LYS A 147 -8.19 -5.45 0.77
C LYS A 147 -9.04 -5.27 2.02
N GLU A 148 -8.74 -5.98 3.10
CA GLU A 148 -9.49 -5.87 4.35
C GLU A 148 -9.31 -4.48 4.98
N LEU A 149 -8.10 -3.91 4.90
CA LEU A 149 -7.79 -2.56 5.37
C LEU A 149 -8.60 -1.50 4.61
N LEU A 150 -8.69 -1.62 3.29
CA LEU A 150 -9.34 -0.62 2.43
C LEU A 150 -10.86 -0.80 2.29
N LYS A 151 -11.42 -1.93 2.72
CA LYS A 151 -12.85 -2.24 2.55
C LYS A 151 -13.78 -1.30 3.31
N ASN A 152 -13.36 -0.81 4.48
CA ASN A 152 -14.19 -0.02 5.39
C ASN A 152 -13.59 1.37 5.66
N LEU A 153 -13.03 2.02 4.64
CA LEU A 153 -12.53 3.38 4.77
C LEU A 153 -13.65 4.32 5.20
N SER A 154 -13.35 5.21 6.16
CA SER A 154 -14.31 6.20 6.64
C SER A 154 -14.70 7.17 5.53
N SER A 155 -15.89 7.78 5.62
CA SER A 155 -16.38 8.77 4.65
C SER A 155 -15.56 10.08 4.59
N LYS A 156 -14.65 10.30 5.54
CA LYS A 156 -13.68 11.41 5.51
C LYS A 156 -12.65 11.20 4.40
N SER A 157 -11.87 12.24 4.14
CA SER A 157 -10.73 12.18 3.24
C SER A 157 -9.64 11.23 3.76
N ASN A 158 -9.12 10.36 2.90
CA ASN A 158 -8.11 9.36 3.24
C ASN A 158 -6.89 9.50 2.31
N LEU A 159 -5.71 9.53 2.92
CA LEU A 159 -4.43 9.45 2.22
C LEU A 159 -3.86 8.04 2.41
N ILE A 160 -3.72 7.32 1.30
CA ILE A 160 -3.35 5.91 1.29
C ILE A 160 -1.87 5.81 0.94
N ASP A 161 -1.01 5.51 1.92
CA ASP A 161 0.40 5.23 1.70
C ASP A 161 0.55 3.85 1.06
N CYS A 162 0.72 3.81 -0.27
CA CYS A 162 0.79 2.56 -1.01
C CYS A 162 2.15 1.87 -0.81
N PRO A 163 2.25 0.55 -1.05
CA PRO A 163 3.55 -0.12 -1.21
C PRO A 163 4.38 0.53 -2.33
N PRO A 164 5.72 0.39 -2.30
CA PRO A 164 6.58 0.86 -3.38
C PRO A 164 6.36 0.06 -4.68
N GLY A 165 6.65 0.68 -5.82
CA GLY A 165 6.66 0.04 -7.13
C GLY A 165 5.32 0.12 -7.87
N THR A 166 5.12 -0.82 -8.78
CA THR A 166 3.93 -0.93 -9.64
C THR A 166 3.32 -2.34 -9.58
N SER A 167 3.56 -3.06 -8.47
CA SER A 167 3.16 -4.46 -8.28
C SER A 167 1.64 -4.62 -8.06
N CYS A 168 1.20 -5.88 -7.95
CA CYS A 168 -0.19 -6.22 -7.64
C CYS A 168 -0.66 -5.59 -6.31
N ASN A 169 0.22 -5.40 -5.32
CA ASN A 169 -0.15 -4.78 -4.06
C ASN A 169 -0.58 -3.31 -4.27
N VAL A 170 0.18 -2.57 -5.10
CA VAL A 170 -0.13 -1.19 -5.49
C VAL A 170 -1.43 -1.11 -6.27
N VAL A 171 -1.62 -2.02 -7.23
CA VAL A 171 -2.87 -2.13 -7.99
C VAL A 171 -4.08 -2.34 -7.08
N ASN A 172 -3.97 -3.18 -6.05
CA ASN A 172 -5.07 -3.40 -5.12
C ASN A 172 -5.36 -2.17 -4.25
N ALA A 173 -4.37 -1.33 -3.94
CA ALA A 173 -4.60 -0.05 -3.27
C ALA A 173 -5.27 0.98 -4.20
N LEU A 174 -4.83 1.05 -5.46
CA LEU A 174 -5.38 1.99 -6.45
C LEU A 174 -6.86 1.77 -6.75
N LYS A 175 -7.35 0.52 -6.67
CA LYS A 175 -8.78 0.19 -6.86
C LYS A 175 -9.73 0.88 -5.88
N TYR A 176 -9.22 1.34 -4.74
CA TYR A 176 -10.00 2.08 -3.73
C TYR A 176 -9.73 3.58 -3.76
N SER A 177 -8.92 4.04 -4.72
CA SER A 177 -8.48 5.44 -4.83
C SER A 177 -9.21 6.15 -5.97
N ASN A 178 -9.31 7.48 -5.88
CA ASN A 178 -9.89 8.35 -6.91
C ASN A 178 -8.98 9.52 -7.32
N GLY A 179 -7.76 9.54 -6.77
CA GLY A 179 -6.65 10.34 -7.28
C GLY A 179 -5.33 9.78 -6.78
N ALA A 180 -4.22 10.27 -7.32
CA ALA A 180 -2.89 9.84 -6.94
C ALA A 180 -1.88 10.99 -6.79
N ILE A 181 -0.98 10.85 -5.82
CA ILE A 181 0.21 11.67 -5.65
C ILE A 181 1.42 10.77 -5.87
N LEU A 182 2.22 11.10 -6.88
CA LEU A 182 3.44 10.38 -7.22
C LEU A 182 4.63 11.08 -6.57
N VAL A 183 5.34 10.37 -5.69
CA VAL A 183 6.52 10.88 -4.98
C VAL A 183 7.78 10.32 -5.61
N THR A 184 8.66 11.21 -6.05
CA THR A 184 9.97 10.85 -6.62
C THR A 184 11.08 11.76 -6.10
N GLU A 185 12.31 11.52 -6.53
CA GLU A 185 13.49 12.37 -6.31
C GLU A 185 14.12 12.76 -7.66
N PRO A 186 14.90 13.87 -7.74
CA PRO A 186 15.43 14.38 -9.00
C PRO A 186 16.68 13.61 -9.48
N SER A 187 16.57 12.29 -9.63
CA SER A 187 17.64 11.40 -10.13
C SER A 187 17.17 10.61 -11.35
N GLU A 188 18.09 10.19 -12.23
CA GLU A 188 17.76 9.42 -13.44
C GLU A 188 16.96 8.15 -13.12
N PHE A 189 17.33 7.47 -12.04
CA PHE A 189 16.56 6.35 -11.51
C PHE A 189 15.17 6.78 -11.03
N GLY A 190 15.09 7.91 -10.32
CA GLY A 190 13.82 8.50 -9.89
C GLY A 190 12.89 8.82 -11.07
N LEU A 191 13.43 9.27 -12.21
CA LEU A 191 12.66 9.52 -13.43
C LEU A 191 12.17 8.21 -14.07
N HIS A 192 13.05 7.22 -14.21
CA HIS A 192 12.69 5.91 -14.75
C HIS A 192 11.54 5.28 -13.95
N ASP A 193 11.67 5.26 -12.63
CA ASP A 193 10.69 4.66 -11.73
C ASP A 193 9.38 5.47 -11.72
N LEU A 194 9.48 6.82 -11.77
CA LEU A 194 8.33 7.69 -11.92
C LEU A 194 7.54 7.38 -13.20
N LYS A 195 8.21 7.21 -14.34
CA LYS A 195 7.55 6.90 -15.63
C LYS A 195 6.68 5.65 -15.53
N MET A 196 7.19 4.58 -14.91
CA MET A 196 6.41 3.36 -14.68
C MET A 196 5.16 3.62 -13.81
N ALA A 197 5.30 4.43 -12.76
CA ALA A 197 4.18 4.77 -11.89
C ALA A 197 3.17 5.69 -12.58
N VAL A 198 3.62 6.61 -13.45
CA VAL A 198 2.78 7.45 -14.33
C VAL A 198 1.98 6.57 -15.30
N GLU A 199 2.63 5.62 -15.97
CA GLU A 199 1.95 4.67 -16.86
C GLU A 199 0.86 3.90 -16.12
N LEU A 200 1.16 3.42 -14.91
CA LEU A 200 0.18 2.72 -14.07
C LEU A 200 -1.06 3.59 -13.78
N VAL A 201 -0.89 4.84 -13.33
CA VAL A 201 -2.05 5.70 -13.03
C VAL A 201 -2.80 6.15 -14.28
N LYS A 202 -2.09 6.36 -15.41
CA LYS A 202 -2.70 6.64 -16.72
C LYS A 202 -3.56 5.45 -17.19
N MET A 203 -3.08 4.21 -17.05
CA MET A 203 -3.88 3.00 -17.38
C MET A 203 -5.19 2.91 -16.61
N TYR A 204 -5.26 3.47 -15.39
CA TYR A 204 -6.47 3.51 -14.57
C TYR A 204 -7.32 4.78 -14.78
N ASN A 205 -6.95 5.64 -15.73
CA ASN A 205 -7.58 6.96 -15.94
C ASN A 205 -7.69 7.77 -14.65
N MET A 206 -6.68 7.65 -13.78
CA MET A 206 -6.68 8.26 -12.46
C MET A 206 -6.14 9.70 -12.55
N PRO A 207 -6.82 10.72 -12.00
CA PRO A 207 -6.22 12.04 -11.82
C PRO A 207 -4.98 11.95 -10.93
N PHE A 208 -3.88 12.58 -11.33
CA PHE A 208 -2.64 12.51 -10.55
C PHE A 208 -1.82 13.80 -10.61
N GLY A 209 -0.93 13.94 -9.63
CA GLY A 209 0.09 14.98 -9.62
C GLY A 209 1.40 14.48 -9.01
N ILE A 210 2.49 15.22 -9.25
CA ILE A 210 3.84 14.82 -8.84
C ILE A 210 4.36 15.72 -7.72
N VAL A 211 4.96 15.09 -6.71
CA VAL A 211 5.77 15.73 -5.66
C VAL A 211 7.22 15.28 -5.80
N ILE A 212 8.14 16.24 -5.93
CA ILE A 212 9.58 15.95 -5.96
C ILE A 212 10.14 16.14 -4.55
N ASN A 213 10.58 15.06 -3.93
CA ASN A 213 11.31 15.09 -2.68
C ASN A 213 12.81 15.29 -2.94
N LYS A 214 13.51 15.95 -2.00
CA LYS A 214 14.95 16.26 -2.10
C LYS A 214 15.30 17.13 -3.32
N ASP A 215 14.45 18.11 -3.63
CA ASP A 215 14.68 19.04 -4.74
C ASP A 215 15.77 20.05 -4.39
N ASP A 216 16.70 20.32 -5.31
CA ASP A 216 17.74 21.34 -5.17
C ASP A 216 17.31 22.71 -5.73
N GLU A 217 16.03 22.90 -5.99
CA GLU A 217 15.39 24.11 -6.51
C GLU A 217 15.82 24.54 -7.94
N GLU A 218 16.70 23.78 -8.60
CA GLU A 218 17.10 24.00 -9.99
C GLU A 218 16.12 23.33 -10.99
N ASP A 219 16.27 23.63 -12.30
CA ASP A 219 15.49 22.97 -13.36
C ASP A 219 16.04 21.56 -13.60
N ASN A 220 15.44 20.57 -12.94
CA ASN A 220 15.85 19.18 -13.00
C ASN A 220 15.09 18.34 -14.04
N ILE A 221 15.55 17.11 -14.24
CA ILE A 221 15.01 16.14 -15.20
C ILE A 221 13.53 15.80 -14.95
N ILE A 222 13.04 15.84 -13.71
CA ILE A 222 11.64 15.55 -13.38
C ILE A 222 10.75 16.73 -13.76
N LYS A 223 11.19 17.96 -13.47
CA LYS A 223 10.48 19.19 -13.89
C LYS A 223 10.39 19.27 -15.42
N LYS A 224 11.46 18.93 -16.14
CA LYS A 224 11.47 18.84 -17.61
C LYS A 224 10.46 17.80 -18.12
N TYR A 225 10.50 16.59 -17.56
CA TYR A 225 9.54 15.54 -17.89
C TYR A 225 8.08 15.95 -17.63
N CYS A 226 7.80 16.64 -16.52
CA CYS A 226 6.45 17.14 -16.23
C CYS A 226 5.96 18.15 -17.27
N LYS A 227 6.85 19.02 -17.79
CA LYS A 227 6.51 19.98 -18.86
C LYS A 227 6.27 19.26 -20.18
N GLU A 228 7.12 18.29 -20.54
CA GLU A 228 7.03 17.54 -21.79
C GLU A 228 5.76 16.68 -21.87
N GLU A 229 5.34 16.08 -20.75
CA GLU A 229 4.16 15.22 -20.67
C GLU A 229 2.88 15.96 -20.24
N GLU A 230 2.94 17.29 -20.10
CA GLU A 230 1.84 18.14 -19.64
C GLU A 230 1.24 17.67 -18.29
N ILE A 231 2.09 17.17 -17.38
CA ILE A 231 1.67 16.65 -16.09
C ILE A 231 1.55 17.78 -15.06
N ASN A 232 0.43 17.80 -14.36
CA ASN A 232 0.19 18.74 -13.27
C ASN A 232 1.18 18.54 -12.10
N PHE A 233 1.89 19.60 -11.80
CA PHE A 233 2.91 19.63 -10.75
C PHE A 233 2.33 20.09 -9.41
N ILE A 234 2.51 19.30 -8.34
CA ILE A 234 2.05 19.65 -6.98
C ILE A 234 3.10 20.50 -6.26
N GLY A 235 4.38 20.18 -6.40
CA GLY A 235 5.45 20.96 -5.79
C GLY A 235 6.63 20.11 -5.35
N THR A 236 7.47 20.70 -4.50
CA THR A 236 8.73 20.11 -4.07
C THR A 236 8.92 20.18 -2.56
N ILE A 237 9.76 19.28 -2.06
CA ILE A 237 10.35 19.34 -0.72
C ILE A 237 11.86 19.54 -0.93
N PRO A 238 12.42 20.68 -0.50
CA PRO A 238 13.83 20.98 -0.72
C PRO A 238 14.79 19.99 -0.05
N TYR A 239 15.95 19.77 -0.63
CA TYR A 239 17.03 19.01 -0.01
C TYR A 239 17.62 19.81 1.15
N ALA A 240 17.30 19.43 2.38
CA ALA A 240 17.87 20.05 3.57
C ALA A 240 18.40 19.02 4.57
N LYS A 241 19.60 19.27 5.10
CA LYS A 241 20.18 18.47 6.19
C LYS A 241 19.25 18.40 7.40
N LYS A 242 18.53 19.48 7.70
CA LYS A 242 17.56 19.54 8.79
C LYS A 242 16.43 18.50 8.60
N THR A 243 15.91 18.36 7.38
CA THR A 243 14.91 17.34 7.03
C THR A 243 15.41 15.94 7.35
N ALA A 244 16.65 15.62 6.95
CA ALA A 244 17.25 14.31 7.23
C ALA A 244 17.44 14.04 8.73
N VAL A 245 17.78 15.06 9.53
CA VAL A 245 17.94 14.94 10.99
C VAL A 245 16.61 14.73 11.71
N LEU A 246 15.56 15.45 11.32
CA LEU A 246 14.22 15.27 11.92
C LEU A 246 13.66 13.89 11.56
N TYR A 247 13.74 13.53 10.27
CA TYR A 247 13.30 12.23 9.76
C TYR A 247 13.99 11.06 10.47
N SER A 248 15.31 11.10 10.67
CA SER A 248 16.06 10.00 11.29
C SER A 248 15.72 9.76 12.76
N LYS A 249 15.11 10.75 13.43
CA LYS A 249 14.57 10.62 14.80
C LYS A 249 13.12 10.14 14.82
N GLY A 250 12.48 9.93 13.66
CA GLY A 250 11.06 9.67 13.56
C GLY A 250 10.22 10.85 14.04
N GLU A 251 10.71 12.08 13.85
CA GLU A 251 9.95 13.31 14.12
C GLU A 251 9.12 13.68 12.89
N ILE A 252 7.93 14.26 13.14
CA ILE A 252 7.05 14.77 12.09
C ILE A 252 7.63 16.09 11.60
N LEU A 253 7.88 16.20 10.29
CA LEU A 253 8.37 17.43 9.66
C LEU A 253 7.34 18.55 9.78
N TYR A 254 6.04 18.23 9.71
CA TYR A 254 4.95 19.21 9.78
C TYR A 254 4.92 20.02 11.09
N ASP A 255 5.57 19.53 12.15
CA ASP A 255 5.68 20.24 13.43
C ASP A 255 6.79 21.32 13.41
N ASP A 256 7.72 21.24 12.45
CA ASP A 256 8.75 22.26 12.24
C ASP A 256 8.22 23.40 11.36
N SER A 257 8.38 24.65 11.80
CA SER A 257 7.77 25.82 11.15
C SER A 257 8.12 25.99 9.67
N TYR A 258 9.37 25.69 9.29
CA TYR A 258 9.82 25.76 7.90
C TYR A 258 9.11 24.69 7.03
N HIS A 259 9.12 23.44 7.48
CA HIS A 259 8.50 22.33 6.74
C HIS A 259 6.97 22.43 6.75
N LYS A 260 6.38 22.96 7.82
CA LYS A 260 4.94 23.23 7.89
C LYS A 260 4.48 24.09 6.72
N ALA A 261 5.20 25.18 6.42
CA ALA A 261 4.88 26.04 5.28
C ALA A 261 5.00 25.30 3.94
N VAL A 262 5.99 24.42 3.78
CA VAL A 262 6.16 23.58 2.59
C VAL A 262 4.94 22.65 2.43
N PHE A 263 4.58 21.90 3.47
CA PHE A 263 3.45 20.97 3.41
C PHE A 263 2.09 21.67 3.32
N ASP A 264 1.92 22.86 3.91
CA ASP A 264 0.72 23.68 3.73
C ASP A 264 0.56 24.06 2.25
N ASN A 265 1.64 24.46 1.57
CA ASN A 265 1.62 24.75 0.14
C ASN A 265 1.33 23.50 -0.70
N LEU A 266 2.03 22.38 -0.44
CA LEU A 266 1.76 21.10 -1.10
C LEU A 266 0.30 20.66 -0.91
N SER A 267 -0.27 20.86 0.29
CA SER A 267 -1.65 20.51 0.59
C SER A 267 -2.64 21.34 -0.23
N LYS A 268 -2.40 22.65 -0.36
CA LYS A 268 -3.21 23.55 -1.18
C LYS A 268 -3.12 23.14 -2.65
N LYS A 269 -1.91 22.89 -3.15
CA LYS A 269 -1.72 22.55 -4.57
C LYS A 269 -2.25 21.17 -4.91
N ALA A 270 -2.12 20.19 -4.02
CA ALA A 270 -2.73 18.88 -4.18
C ALA A 270 -4.25 18.99 -4.29
N LYS A 271 -4.88 19.91 -3.53
CA LYS A 271 -6.32 20.15 -3.65
C LYS A 271 -6.73 20.72 -5.00
N GLU A 272 -5.95 21.65 -5.53
CA GLU A 272 -6.17 22.22 -6.87
C GLU A 272 -5.97 21.17 -7.97
N VAL A 273 -4.87 20.43 -7.93
CA VAL A 273 -4.50 19.46 -8.99
C VAL A 273 -5.44 18.26 -9.04
N LEU A 274 -5.89 17.78 -7.89
CA LEU A 274 -6.72 16.56 -7.79
C LEU A 274 -8.22 16.86 -7.65
N ASN A 275 -8.64 18.13 -7.74
CA ASN A 275 -10.01 18.57 -7.44
C ASN A 275 -10.50 18.02 -6.09
N TRP A 276 -9.64 18.07 -5.08
CA TRP A 276 -9.87 17.55 -3.74
C TRP A 276 -10.78 18.51 -2.96
N ILE A 277 -12.07 18.50 -3.28
CA ILE A 277 -13.12 19.26 -2.60
C ILE A 277 -13.71 18.41 -1.47
#